data_AF-A0A972MEJ9-F1
#
_entry.id   AF-A0A972MEJ9-F1
#
_cell.length_a   1.000
_cell.length_b   1.000
_cell.length_c   1.000
_cell.angle_alpha   90.00
_cell.angle_beta   90.00
_cell.angle_gamma   90.00
#
_symmetry.space_group_name_H-M   'P 1'
#
loop_
_entity.id
_entity.type
_entity.pdbx_description
1 polymer ?
#
loop_
_entity_poly.entity_id
_entity_poly.type
_entity_poly.pdbx_seq_one_letter_code
_entity_poly.pdbx_strand_id
1 'polypeptide(L)' 'MAHFIIAGMVGPWQIALIVIVVLLLFGGKKIPELMKGLGTGMKEFKKATKEMKEEVEMESAKDDEGEKK' A
#
# COMPACT_ATOMS: atom_id res chain seq x y z
N MET A 1 37.63 -5.75 5.90
CA MET A 1 36.89 -6.33 7.05
C MET A 1 35.77 -5.44 7.57
N ALA A 2 35.94 -4.12 7.78
CA ALA A 2 34.83 -3.23 8.21
C ALA A 2 33.80 -2.89 7.11
N HIS A 3 34.23 -2.84 5.84
CA HIS A 3 33.34 -2.52 4.72
C HIS A 3 32.42 -3.68 4.30
N PHE A 4 32.65 -4.90 4.80
CA PHE A 4 31.91 -6.10 4.38
C PHE A 4 30.58 -6.27 5.13
N ILE A 5 30.38 -5.57 6.25
CA ILE A 5 29.13 -5.55 7.04
C ILE A 5 28.04 -4.68 6.36
N ILE A 6 28.40 -3.94 5.31
CA ILE A 6 27.47 -3.07 4.57
C ILE A 6 26.53 -3.87 3.64
N ALA A 7 26.92 -5.09 3.21
CA ALA A 7 26.24 -5.79 2.11
C ALA A 7 25.28 -6.93 2.51
N GLY A 8 25.31 -7.42 3.77
CA GLY A 8 24.55 -8.63 4.14
C GLY A 8 23.51 -8.43 5.25
N MET A 9 23.72 -7.48 6.15
CA MET A 9 22.82 -7.21 7.28
C MET A 9 22.81 -5.71 7.52
N VAL A 10 21.91 -4.99 6.86
CA VAL A 10 21.67 -3.58 7.17
C VAL A 10 21.10 -3.53 8.59
N GLY A 11 21.98 -3.25 9.55
CA GLY A 11 21.61 -3.21 10.96
C GLY A 11 20.65 -2.06 11.25
N PRO A 12 19.94 -2.10 12.39
CA PRO A 12 19.00 -1.04 12.80
C PRO A 12 19.67 0.35 12.81
N TRP A 13 20.97 0.40 13.10
CA TRP A 13 21.74 1.64 13.15
C TRP A 13 21.94 2.29 11.77
N GLN A 14 22.24 1.50 10.74
CA GLN A 14 22.37 2.00 9.37
C GLN A 14 21.02 2.49 8.82
N ILE A 15 19.93 1.75 9.10
CA ILE A 15 18.57 2.16 8.71
C ILE A 15 18.22 3.49 9.37
N ALA A 16 18.49 3.66 10.66
CA ALA A 16 18.24 4.93 11.37
C ALA A 16 19.00 6.11 10.75
N LEU A 17 20.27 5.90 10.34
CA LEU A 17 21.07 6.91 9.66
C LEU A 17 20.48 7.31 8.29
N ILE A 18 20.04 6.34 7.49
CA ILE A 18 19.38 6.59 6.20
C ILE A 18 18.08 7.38 6.41
N VAL A 19 17.25 6.95 7.38
CA VAL A 19 16.00 7.63 7.72
C VAL A 19 16.26 9.07 8.16
N ILE A 20 17.29 9.33 8.95
CA ILE A 20 17.70 10.69 9.35
C ILE A 20 18.07 11.54 8.13
N VAL A 21 18.90 11.03 7.21
CA VAL A 21 19.27 11.78 6.00
C VAL A 21 18.04 12.09 5.14
N VAL A 22 17.16 11.12 4.94
CA VAL A 22 15.89 11.32 4.21
C VAL A 22 15.01 12.35 4.92
N LEU A 23 14.90 12.30 6.25
CA LEU A 23 14.14 13.27 7.04
C LEU A 23 14.73 14.69 6.96
N LEU A 24 16.05 14.85 6.84
CA LEU A 24 16.68 16.15 6.64
C LEU A 24 16.41 16.71 5.23
N LEU A 25 16.44 15.85 4.21
CA LEU A 25 16.20 16.27 2.81
C LEU A 25 14.73 16.59 2.54
N PHE A 26 13.82 15.75 3.02
CA PHE A 26 12.38 15.88 2.77
C PHE A 26 11.63 16.60 3.90
N GLY A 27 12.21 16.69 5.09
CA GLY A 27 11.56 17.20 6.29
C GLY A 27 10.67 16.15 6.96
N GLY A 28 10.57 16.20 8.30
CA GLY A 28 9.79 15.24 9.09
C GLY A 28 8.27 15.24 8.85
N LYS A 29 7.75 16.26 8.17
CA LYS A 29 6.30 16.40 7.87
C LYS A 29 5.89 15.78 6.54
N LYS A 30 6.79 15.69 5.54
CA LYS A 30 6.44 15.16 4.21
C LYS A 30 6.17 13.66 4.21
N ILE A 31 6.93 12.87 4.97
CA ILE A 31 6.75 11.42 5.04
C ILE A 31 5.34 11.05 5.59
N PRO A 32 4.88 11.60 6.74
CA PRO A 32 3.52 11.36 7.23
C PRO A 32 2.41 11.88 6.31
N GLU A 33 2.62 13.02 5.66
CA GLU A 33 1.65 13.63 4.74
C GLU A 33 1.44 12.75 3.49
N LEU A 34 2.53 12.26 2.91
CA LEU A 34 2.50 11.30 1.80
C LEU A 34 1.86 9.97 2.21
N MET A 35 2.20 9.44 3.40
CA MET A 35 1.58 8.21 3.92
C MET A 35 0.07 8.36 4.13
N LYS A 36 -0.39 9.51 4.64
CA LYS A 36 -1.83 9.80 4.79
C LYS A 36 -2.53 9.87 3.44
N GLY A 37 -1.95 10.56 2.46
CA GLY A 37 -2.49 10.63 1.10
C GLY A 37 -2.58 9.25 0.44
N LEU A 38 -1.48 8.49 0.47
CA LEU A 38 -1.42 7.14 -0.10
C LEU A 38 -2.38 6.16 0.62
N GLY A 39 -2.47 6.26 1.95
CA GLY A 39 -3.35 5.43 2.77
C GLY A 39 -4.84 5.67 2.48
N THR A 40 -5.24 6.94 2.35
CA THR A 40 -6.62 7.29 1.97
C THR A 40 -6.93 6.81 0.55
N GLY A 41 -6.03 7.04 -0.41
CA GLY A 41 -6.21 6.57 -1.79
C GLY A 41 -6.32 5.05 -1.90
N MET A 42 -5.48 4.30 -1.18
CA MET A 42 -5.57 2.84 -1.12
C MET A 42 -6.88 2.35 -0.50
N LYS A 43 -7.39 3.05 0.52
CA LYS A 43 -8.66 2.72 1.19
C LYS A 43 -9.85 2.93 0.26
N GLU A 44 -9.90 4.04 -0.46
CA GLU A 44 -10.95 4.33 -1.44
C GLU A 44 -10.88 3.36 -2.63
N PHE A 45 -9.68 3.08 -3.14
CA PHE A 45 -9.48 2.11 -4.21
C PHE A 45 -9.98 0.71 -3.83
N LYS A 46 -9.68 0.26 -2.61
CA LYS A 46 -10.15 -1.04 -2.10
C LYS A 46 -11.67 -1.07 -1.94
N LYS A 47 -12.28 0.04 -1.50
CA LYS A 47 -13.73 0.16 -1.35
C LYS A 47 -14.44 0.08 -2.71
N ALA A 48 -14.01 0.88 -3.68
CA ALA A 48 -14.55 0.87 -5.03
C ALA A 48 -14.39 -0.52 -5.69
N THR A 49 -13.23 -1.17 -5.54
CA THR A 49 -13.02 -2.52 -6.07
C THR A 49 -13.96 -3.55 -5.44
N LYS A 50 -14.29 -3.41 -4.15
CA LYS A 50 -15.21 -4.32 -3.46
C LYS A 50 -16.65 -4.12 -3.90
N GLU A 51 -17.09 -2.86 -4.03
CA GLU A 51 -18.43 -2.52 -4.53
C GLU A 51 -18.62 -3.03 -5.97
N MET A 52 -17.63 -2.83 -6.84
CA MET A 52 -17.66 -3.36 -8.21
C MET A 52 -17.72 -4.90 -8.24
N LYS A 53 -17.02 -5.59 -7.34
CA LYS A 53 -17.11 -7.06 -7.26
C LYS A 53 -18.48 -7.53 -6.81
N GLU A 54 -19.07 -6.88 -5.79
CA GLU A 54 -20.39 -7.23 -5.27
C GLU A 54 -21.49 -6.94 -6.32
N GLU A 55 -21.36 -5.87 -7.12
CA GLU A 55 -22.27 -5.59 -8.24
C GLU A 55 -22.18 -6.66 -9.34
N VAL A 56 -20.97 -7.04 -9.75
CA VAL A 56 -20.75 -8.08 -10.78
C VAL A 56 -21.25 -9.46 -10.34
N GLU A 57 -21.08 -9.80 -9.05
CA GLU A 57 -21.61 -11.05 -8.48
C GLU A 57 -23.15 -11.06 -8.41
N MET A 58 -23.79 -9.92 -8.11
CA MET A 58 -25.26 -9.80 -8.10
C MET A 58 -25.88 -9.79 -9.50
N GLU A 59 -25.17 -9.29 -10.52
CA GLU A 59 -25.62 -9.32 -11.92
C GLU A 59 -25.51 -10.74 -12.50
N SER A 60 -24.43 -11.47 -12.19
CA SER A 60 -24.22 -12.85 -12.64
C SER A 60 -25.20 -13.86 -12.04
N ALA A 61 -25.76 -13.57 -10.85
CA ALA A 61 -26.74 -14.44 -10.18
C ALA A 61 -28.17 -14.29 -10.72
N LYS A 62 -28.46 -13.28 -11.56
CA LYS A 62 -29.81 -13.04 -12.11
C LYS A 62 -30.07 -13.68 -13.47
N ASP A 63 -29.04 -14.15 -14.18
CA ASP A 63 -29.20 -14.80 -15.49
C ASP A 63 -29.45 -16.33 -15.41
N ASP A 64 -29.31 -16.96 -14.24
CA ASP A 64 -29.45 -18.44 -14.09
C ASP A 64 -30.89 -18.92 -13.79
N GLU A 65 -31.85 -18.03 -13.47
CA GLU A 65 -33.26 -18.41 -13.23
C GLU A 65 -34.16 -18.44 -14.49
N GLY A 66 -33.60 -18.21 -15.69
CA GLY A 66 -34.35 -18.12 -16.95
C GLY A 66 -34.51 -19.42 -17.75
N GLU A 67 -33.73 -20.48 -17.48
CA GLU A 67 -33.65 -21.66 -18.37
C GLU A 67 -34.36 -22.92 -17.84
N LYS A 68 -35.44 -22.79 -17.07
CA LYS A 68 -36.36 -23.91 -16.77
C LYS A 68 -37.82 -23.46 -16.72
N LYS A 69 -38.38 -23.09 -17.87
CA LYS A 69 -39.82 -23.16 -18.13
C LYS A 69 -40.09 -23.80 -19.47
#